data_AF-A0A2I1EXT1-F1
#
_entry.id   AF-A0A2I1EXT1-F1
#
_cell.length_a   1.000
_cell.length_b   1.000
_cell.length_c   1.000
_cell.angle_alpha   90.00
_cell.angle_beta   90.00
_cell.angle_gamma   90.00
#
_symmetry.space_group_name_H-M   'P 1'
#
loop_
_entity.id
_entity.type
_entity.pdbx_description
1 polymer ?
#
loop_
_entity_poly.entity_id
_entity_poly.type
_entity_poly.pdbx_seq_one_letter_code
_entity_poly.pdbx_strand_id
1 'polypeptide(L)'
;MQKSELTLAYYNFGEELEKHLDHYKKTEEEHKAQKRVNDEVRGQLPKEVTKYTIRKKTEGARKVYDLFFRISDDKMGRVVNIRRIKTFSASSIAKLSWDDILYVATQVKKNNRVSA
;
A
#
# COMPACT_ATOMS: atom_id res chain seq x y z
N MET A 1 -13.41 -2.85 14.03
CA MET A 1 -12.85 -3.27 12.72
C MET A 1 -11.74 -4.27 12.98
N GLN A 2 -11.82 -5.46 12.39
CA GLN A 2 -10.79 -6.49 12.51
C GLN A 2 -9.50 -6.02 11.81
N LYS A 3 -8.33 -6.52 12.25
CA LYS A 3 -7.02 -6.12 11.68
C LYS A 3 -6.94 -6.36 10.17
N SER A 4 -7.56 -7.45 9.69
CA SER A 4 -7.65 -7.82 8.28
C SER A 4 -8.51 -6.84 7.46
N GLU A 5 -9.64 -6.38 7.99
CA GLU A 5 -10.50 -5.38 7.35
C GLU A 5 -9.80 -4.03 7.19
N LEU A 6 -9.12 -3.55 8.24
CA LEU A 6 -8.33 -2.33 8.15
C LEU A 6 -7.20 -2.47 7.13
N THR A 7 -6.57 -3.63 7.08
CA THR A 7 -5.50 -3.91 6.13
C THR A 7 -6.02 -3.96 4.69
N LEU A 8 -7.20 -4.51 4.49
CA LEU A 8 -7.88 -4.49 3.19
C LEU A 8 -8.25 -3.07 2.75
N ALA A 9 -8.72 -2.22 3.67
CA ALA A 9 -8.99 -0.81 3.36
C ALA A 9 -7.71 -0.05 2.94
N TYR A 10 -6.60 -0.27 3.66
CA TYR A 10 -5.29 0.28 3.30
C TYR A 10 -4.80 -0.25 1.95
N TYR A 11 -4.99 -1.54 1.67
CA TYR A 11 -4.62 -2.17 0.40
C TYR A 11 -5.38 -1.55 -0.77
N ASN A 12 -6.71 -1.44 -0.66
CA ASN A 12 -7.55 -0.85 -1.70
C ASN A 12 -7.20 0.63 -1.93
N PHE A 13 -6.96 1.38 -0.85
CA PHE A 13 -6.53 2.77 -0.97
C PHE A 13 -5.16 2.87 -1.67
N GLY A 14 -4.21 2.00 -1.32
CA GLY A 14 -2.91 1.93 -2.01
C GLY A 14 -3.03 1.56 -3.49
N GLU A 15 -3.92 0.63 -3.86
CA GLU A 15 -4.20 0.27 -5.26
C GLU A 15 -4.64 1.48 -6.08
N GLU A 16 -5.58 2.28 -5.56
CA GLU A 16 -6.05 3.49 -6.24
C GLU A 16 -4.97 4.59 -6.30
N LEU A 17 -4.17 4.76 -5.24
CA LEU A 17 -3.05 5.70 -5.24
C LEU A 17 -2.02 5.37 -6.32
N GLU A 18 -1.66 4.08 -6.50
CA GLU A 18 -0.72 3.67 -7.54
C GLU A 18 -1.31 3.88 -8.94
N LYS A 19 -2.61 3.61 -9.17
CA LYS A 19 -3.27 3.91 -10.46
C LYS A 19 -3.19 5.39 -10.81
N HIS A 20 -3.46 6.28 -9.86
CA HIS A 20 -3.36 7.73 -10.05
C HIS A 20 -1.90 8.16 -10.27
N LEU A 21 -0.97 7.57 -9.53
CA LEU A 21 0.44 7.85 -9.69
C LEU A 21 0.94 7.45 -11.09
N ASP A 22 0.59 6.25 -11.56
CA ASP A 22 0.92 5.76 -12.90
C ASP A 22 0.29 6.62 -13.99
N HIS A 23 -0.93 7.11 -13.77
CA HIS A 23 -1.56 8.06 -14.68
C HIS A 23 -0.73 9.35 -14.81
N TYR A 24 -0.34 9.97 -13.69
CA TYR A 24 0.42 11.22 -13.71
C TYR A 24 1.86 11.06 -14.21
N LYS A 25 2.50 9.91 -13.92
CA LYS A 25 3.85 9.59 -14.41
C LYS A 25 3.94 9.52 -15.94
N LYS A 26 2.83 9.39 -16.67
CA LYS A 26 2.81 9.43 -18.15
C LYS A 26 3.21 10.78 -18.71
N THR A 27 2.99 11.86 -17.95
CA THR A 27 3.19 13.24 -18.42
C THR A 27 4.08 14.07 -17.51
N GLU A 28 4.40 13.58 -16.32
CA GLU A 28 5.13 14.32 -15.29
C GLU A 28 6.26 13.50 -14.66
N GLU A 29 7.30 14.22 -14.23
CA GLU A 29 8.35 13.67 -13.36
C GLU A 29 7.76 13.06 -12.08
N GLU A 30 8.38 11.99 -11.59
CA GLU A 30 7.86 11.21 -10.46
C GLU A 30 7.55 12.07 -9.22
N HIS A 31 8.41 13.03 -8.88
CA HIS A 31 8.18 13.89 -7.72
C HIS A 31 6.94 14.80 -7.88
N LYS A 32 6.61 15.23 -9.11
CA LYS A 32 5.40 16.02 -9.42
C LYS A 32 4.15 15.15 -9.38
N ALA A 33 4.24 13.96 -9.97
CA ALA A 33 3.16 12.97 -9.95
C ALA A 33 2.78 12.59 -8.51
N GLN A 34 3.77 12.32 -7.65
CA GLN A 34 3.53 12.05 -6.22
C GLN A 34 2.92 13.24 -5.49
N LYS A 35 3.33 14.47 -5.82
CA LYS A 35 2.72 15.68 -5.25
C LYS A 35 1.25 15.80 -5.65
N ARG A 36 0.91 15.59 -6.94
CA ARG A 36 -0.47 15.61 -7.43
C ARG A 36 -1.36 14.61 -6.69
N VAL A 37 -0.94 13.36 -6.58
CA VAL A 37 -1.70 12.34 -5.84
C VAL A 37 -1.96 12.77 -4.39
N ASN A 38 -0.97 13.35 -3.71
CA ASN A 38 -1.17 13.84 -2.33
C ASN A 38 -2.10 15.07 -2.27
N ASP A 39 -2.05 15.95 -3.26
CA ASP A 39 -2.92 17.12 -3.36
C ASP A 39 -4.38 16.72 -3.67
N GLU A 40 -4.61 15.67 -4.48
CA GLU A 40 -5.93 15.07 -4.70
C GLU A 40 -6.53 14.52 -3.41
N VAL A 41 -5.76 13.75 -2.64
CA VAL A 41 -6.19 13.23 -1.34
C VAL A 41 -6.48 14.39 -0.38
N ARG A 42 -5.66 15.45 -0.40
CA ARG A 42 -5.89 16.65 0.40
C ARG A 42 -7.21 17.33 0.05
N GLY A 43 -7.59 17.38 -1.23
CA GLY A 43 -8.84 17.98 -1.68
C GLY A 43 -10.10 17.30 -1.14
N GLN A 44 -9.99 16.05 -0.69
CA GLN A 44 -11.10 15.24 -0.16
C GLN A 44 -11.20 15.29 1.37
N LEU A 45 -10.25 15.93 2.05
CA LEU A 45 -10.13 15.90 3.51
C LEU A 45 -10.34 17.29 4.14
N PRO A 46 -10.72 17.34 5.43
CA PRO A 46 -10.79 18.59 6.18
C PRO A 46 -9.46 19.33 6.20
N LYS A 47 -9.50 20.67 6.22
CA LYS A 47 -8.30 21.53 6.10
C LYS A 47 -7.33 21.35 7.28
N GLU A 48 -7.83 20.89 8.41
CA GLU A 48 -7.12 20.59 9.66
C GLU A 48 -6.13 19.42 9.48
N VAL A 49 -6.37 18.54 8.49
CA VAL A 49 -5.44 17.45 8.19
C VAL A 49 -4.20 18.02 7.53
N THR A 50 -3.07 17.86 8.22
CA THR A 50 -1.79 18.39 7.74
C THR A 50 -1.29 17.63 6.51
N LYS A 51 -0.54 18.31 5.63
CA LYS A 51 0.12 17.68 4.47
C LYS A 51 1.04 16.54 4.89
N TYR A 52 1.70 16.68 6.04
CA TYR A 52 2.55 15.64 6.62
C TYR A 52 1.75 14.37 6.94
N THR A 53 0.60 14.51 7.61
CA THR A 53 -0.27 13.39 7.94
C THR A 53 -0.77 12.70 6.67
N ILE A 54 -1.17 13.46 5.65
CA ILE A 54 -1.60 12.93 4.35
C ILE A 54 -0.48 12.11 3.72
N ARG A 55 0.72 12.70 3.57
CA ARG A 55 1.89 12.02 2.99
C ARG A 55 2.21 10.70 3.71
N LYS A 56 2.17 10.72 5.05
CA LYS A 56 2.43 9.52 5.86
C LYS A 56 1.37 8.43 5.66
N LYS A 57 0.10 8.82 5.51
CA LYS A 57 -1.02 7.88 5.30
C LYS A 57 -1.01 7.32 3.89
N THR A 58 -0.76 8.14 2.87
CA THR A 58 -0.65 7.70 1.47
C THR A 58 0.55 6.78 1.27
N GLU A 59 1.73 7.14 1.80
CA GLU A 59 2.90 6.26 1.77
C GLU A 59 2.64 4.92 2.47
N GLY A 60 2.01 4.95 3.64
CA GLY A 60 1.65 3.72 4.36
C GLY A 60 0.69 2.82 3.58
N ALA A 61 -0.30 3.39 2.90
CA ALA A 61 -1.23 2.65 2.05
C ALA A 61 -0.52 2.05 0.83
N ARG A 62 0.36 2.81 0.17
CA ARG A 62 1.18 2.33 -0.95
C ARG A 62 2.08 1.16 -0.55
N LYS A 63 2.73 1.22 0.62
CA LYS A 63 3.53 0.11 1.16
C LYS A 63 2.69 -1.15 1.42
N VAL A 64 1.49 -0.99 1.98
CA VAL A 64 0.56 -2.11 2.18
C VAL A 64 0.19 -2.74 0.84
N TYR A 65 -0.17 -1.93 -0.16
CA TYR A 65 -0.47 -2.42 -1.50
C TYR A 65 0.70 -3.17 -2.13
N ASP A 66 1.88 -2.54 -2.16
CA ASP A 66 3.10 -3.08 -2.77
C ASP A 66 3.53 -4.42 -2.14
N LEU A 67 3.42 -4.56 -0.81
CA LEU A 67 3.69 -5.82 -0.12
C LEU A 67 2.85 -6.98 -0.67
N PHE A 68 1.52 -6.84 -0.72
CA PHE A 68 0.66 -7.92 -1.18
C PHE A 68 0.74 -8.13 -2.69
N PHE A 69 0.89 -7.04 -3.45
CA PHE A 69 1.11 -7.10 -4.89
C PHE A 69 2.34 -7.95 -5.23
N ARG A 70 3.45 -7.79 -4.50
CA ARG A 70 4.66 -8.58 -4.68
C ARG A 70 4.51 -10.04 -4.22
N ILE A 71 3.73 -10.30 -3.17
CA ILE A 71 3.51 -11.66 -2.63
C ILE A 71 2.78 -12.55 -3.64
N SER A 72 1.80 -12.01 -4.36
CA SER A 72 0.99 -12.79 -5.30
C SER A 72 0.65 -12.00 -6.55
N ASP A 73 0.86 -12.62 -7.70
CA ASP A 73 0.55 -12.01 -9.00
C ASP A 73 -0.99 -12.07 -9.29
N ASP A 74 -1.73 -12.91 -8.56
CA ASP A 74 -3.19 -13.05 -8.62
C ASP A 74 -3.90 -12.16 -7.59
N LYS A 75 -4.93 -11.41 -8.04
CA LYS A 75 -5.70 -10.51 -7.17
C LYS A 75 -6.44 -11.27 -6.06
N MET A 76 -6.96 -12.46 -6.34
CA MET A 76 -7.65 -13.26 -5.31
C MET A 76 -6.65 -13.76 -4.26
N GLY A 77 -5.48 -14.23 -4.69
CA GLY A 77 -4.36 -14.59 -3.84
C GLY A 77 -3.95 -13.46 -2.89
N ARG A 78 -3.89 -12.21 -3.36
CA ARG A 78 -3.60 -11.03 -2.50
C ARG A 78 -4.63 -10.87 -1.39
N VAL A 79 -5.93 -10.92 -1.71
CA VAL A 79 -7.01 -10.78 -0.73
C VAL A 79 -7.01 -11.93 0.28
N VAL A 80 -6.76 -13.16 -0.17
CA VAL A 80 -6.64 -14.32 0.71
C VAL A 80 -5.47 -14.15 1.69
N ASN A 81 -4.32 -13.66 1.22
CA ASN A 81 -3.16 -13.38 2.09
C ASN A 81 -3.49 -12.32 3.14
N ILE A 82 -4.16 -11.21 2.76
CA ILE A 82 -4.59 -10.17 3.70
C ILE A 82 -5.52 -10.73 4.78
N ARG A 83 -6.51 -11.54 4.39
CA ARG A 83 -7.50 -12.11 5.32
C ARG A 83 -6.88 -13.11 6.31
N ARG A 84 -5.76 -13.75 5.95
CA ARG A 84 -5.05 -14.72 6.81
C ARG A 84 -4.17 -14.08 7.88
N ILE A 85 -3.98 -12.76 7.86
CA ILE A 85 -3.13 -12.07 8.83
C ILE A 85 -3.75 -12.11 10.23
N LYS A 86 -2.99 -12.65 11.18
CA LYS A 86 -3.39 -12.73 12.60
C LYS A 86 -2.60 -11.76 13.50
N THR A 87 -1.33 -11.54 13.18
CA THR A 87 -0.35 -10.94 14.09
C THR A 87 -0.08 -9.47 13.78
N PHE A 88 0.16 -9.13 12.52
CA PHE A 88 0.57 -7.79 12.09
C PHE A 88 -0.62 -6.93 11.60
N SER A 89 -0.47 -5.61 11.60
CA SER A 89 -1.49 -4.66 11.13
C SER A 89 -0.95 -3.83 9.96
N ALA A 90 -1.85 -3.19 9.20
CA ALA A 90 -1.47 -2.16 8.23
C ALA A 90 -0.56 -1.07 8.82
N SER A 91 -0.78 -0.68 10.08
CA SER A 91 0.08 0.31 10.76
C SER A 91 1.49 -0.20 11.03
N SER A 92 1.68 -1.50 11.29
CA SER A 92 3.01 -2.10 11.42
C SER A 92 3.69 -2.22 10.06
N ILE A 93 2.95 -2.61 9.02
CA ILE A 93 3.46 -2.69 7.63
C ILE A 93 3.91 -1.29 7.15
N ALA A 94 3.10 -0.26 7.40
CA ALA A 94 3.41 1.11 6.99
C ALA A 94 4.70 1.69 7.63
N LYS A 95 5.18 1.10 8.73
CA LYS A 95 6.43 1.51 9.38
C LYS A 95 7.68 0.88 8.76
N LEU A 96 7.51 -0.15 7.93
CA LEU A 96 8.63 -0.79 7.23
C LEU A 96 9.26 0.17 6.23
N SER A 97 10.56 0.03 6.00
CA SER A 97 11.22 0.67 4.87
C SER A 97 10.76 0.01 3.55
N TRP A 98 11.01 0.66 2.41
CA TRP A 98 10.72 0.04 1.11
C TRP A 98 11.56 -1.23 0.87
N ASP A 99 12.79 -1.26 1.38
CA ASP A 99 13.67 -2.43 1.31
C ASP A 99 13.14 -3.59 2.17
N ASP A 100 12.62 -3.29 3.37
CA ASP A 100 11.98 -4.30 4.22
C ASP A 100 10.71 -4.87 3.57
N ILE A 101 9.92 -4.02 2.88
CA ILE A 101 8.75 -4.48 2.12
C ILE A 101 9.18 -5.47 1.04
N LEU A 102 10.21 -5.13 0.27
CA LEU A 102 10.77 -6.01 -0.76
C LEU A 102 11.29 -7.32 -0.16
N TYR A 103 12.04 -7.25 0.93
CA TYR A 103 12.59 -8.41 1.63
C TYR A 103 11.48 -9.34 2.10
N VAL A 104 10.50 -8.82 2.86
CA VAL A 104 9.38 -9.61 3.41
C VAL A 104 8.56 -10.25 2.28
N ALA A 105 8.21 -9.48 1.25
CA ALA A 105 7.45 -10.01 0.12
C ALA A 105 8.19 -11.18 -0.56
N THR A 106 9.50 -11.05 -0.73
CA THR A 106 10.35 -12.08 -1.33
C THR A 106 10.37 -13.36 -0.49
N GLN A 107 10.52 -13.25 0.84
CA GLN A 107 10.52 -14.42 1.73
C GLN A 107 9.16 -15.13 1.71
N VAL A 108 8.07 -14.38 1.79
CA VAL A 108 6.71 -14.96 1.76
C VAL A 108 6.43 -15.64 0.43
N LYS A 109 6.78 -15.00 -0.71
CA LYS A 109 6.59 -15.59 -2.04
C LYS A 109 7.39 -16.89 -2.21
N LYS A 110 8.60 -16.97 -1.66
CA LYS A 110 9.42 -18.20 -1.66
C LYS A 110 8.75 -19.32 -0.86
N ASN A 111 8.32 -19.04 0.37
CA ASN A 111 7.68 -20.05 1.23
C ASN A 111 6.38 -20.60 0.63
N ASN A 112 5.60 -19.74 -0.04
CA ASN A 112 4.38 -20.16 -0.73
C ASN A 112 4.63 -21.09 -1.93
N ARG A 113 5.81 -21.02 -2.57
CA ARG A 113 6.20 -21.90 -3.69
C ARG A 113 6.75 -23.25 -3.23
N VAL A 114 7.35 -23.31 -2.05
CA VAL A 114 7.89 -24.55 -1.47
C VAL A 114 6.78 -25.41 -0.85
N SER A 115 5.62 -24.80 -0.54
CA SER A 115 4.49 -25.47 0.12
C SER A 115 3.37 -25.89 -0.83
N ALA A 116 3.55 -25.73 -2.15
CA ALA A 116 2.58 -26.05 -3.20
C ALA A 116 3.11 -27.20 -4.05
#